data_AF-Q17C49-F1
#
_entry.id   AF-Q17C49-F1
#
_cell.length_a   1.000
_cell.length_b   1.000
_cell.length_c   1.000
_cell.angle_alpha   90.00
_cell.angle_beta   90.00
_cell.angle_gamma   90.00
#
_symmetry.space_group_name_H-M   'P 1'
#
loop_
_entity.id
_entity.type
_entity.pdbx_description
1 polymer ?
#
loop_
_entity_poly.entity_id
_entity_poly.type
_entity_poly.pdbx_seq_one_letter_code
_entity_poly.pdbx_strand_id
1 'polypeptide(L)'
;MNIIVFLAFLVLAVDTDKSPVDAECIDVEKNADEIRQCCDIPSPLEMENIQTCKEKYQEELGSDVPNLVACIFDCHARELGVLKDDLEIDEAKMMEYVSQTPDEDVKKLMVESAKECLKAKGEIMEKAKEHAMKCHPLAFMMTECIMHAVYSECDKLPNHWKDSEICSKVKNGAEPCE
;
A
#
# COMPACT_ATOMS: atom_id res chain seq x y z
N MET A 1 25.06 -59.69 39.69
CA MET A 1 24.85 -59.39 41.11
C MET A 1 25.43 -58.00 41.38
N ASN A 2 24.53 -57.02 41.59
CA ASN A 2 24.69 -55.71 42.25
C ASN A 2 25.70 -54.67 41.67
N ILE A 3 25.48 -53.35 41.62
CA ILE A 3 24.37 -52.38 41.85
C ILE A 3 24.99 -50.99 41.46
N ILE A 4 24.32 -50.13 40.67
CA ILE A 4 24.08 -48.66 40.86
C ILE A 4 25.34 -47.75 41.13
N VAL A 5 25.64 -46.59 40.50
CA VAL A 5 24.84 -45.56 39.78
C VAL A 5 25.70 -44.29 39.46
N PHE A 6 25.12 -43.38 38.66
CA PHE A 6 25.33 -41.92 38.50
C PHE A 6 26.27 -41.33 37.41
N LEU A 7 25.60 -40.67 36.43
CA LEU A 7 25.83 -39.31 35.87
C LEU A 7 27.15 -39.07 35.09
N ALA A 8 27.17 -38.43 33.92
CA ALA A 8 26.28 -37.42 33.38
C ALA A 8 26.28 -37.46 31.84
N PHE A 9 25.11 -37.19 31.27
CA PHE A 9 24.93 -36.84 29.87
C PHE A 9 25.62 -35.49 29.58
N LEU A 10 26.65 -35.48 28.73
CA LEU A 10 27.03 -34.28 27.98
C LEU A 10 26.32 -34.35 26.63
N VAL A 11 25.03 -33.99 26.64
CA VAL A 11 24.38 -33.48 25.43
C VAL A 11 25.07 -32.15 25.16
N LEU A 12 25.93 -32.11 24.16
CA LEU A 12 26.33 -30.86 23.54
C LEU A 12 25.06 -30.27 22.92
N ALA A 13 24.35 -29.46 23.71
CA ALA A 13 23.46 -28.46 23.18
C ALA A 13 24.35 -27.58 22.30
N VAL A 14 24.26 -27.79 20.98
CA VAL A 14 24.54 -26.72 20.05
C VAL A 14 23.43 -25.72 20.35
N ASP A 15 23.74 -24.75 21.20
CA ASP A 15 22.99 -23.51 21.29
C ASP A 15 23.10 -22.88 19.89
N THR A 16 22.20 -23.28 19.00
CA THR A 16 21.74 -22.35 17.99
C THR A 16 21.06 -21.25 18.79
N ASP A 17 21.85 -20.25 19.19
CA ASP A 17 21.38 -18.90 19.50
C ASP A 17 20.67 -18.38 18.25
N LYS A 18 19.47 -18.90 18.00
CA LYS A 18 18.39 -18.05 17.57
C LYS A 18 18.04 -17.29 18.85
N SER A 19 18.72 -16.17 19.06
CA SER A 19 18.16 -15.13 19.91
C SER A 19 16.67 -15.04 19.56
N PRO A 20 15.76 -15.05 20.55
CA PRO A 20 14.40 -14.66 20.24
C PRO A 20 14.54 -13.28 19.60
N VAL A 21 14.11 -13.15 18.35
CA VAL A 21 13.84 -11.82 17.81
C VAL A 21 12.81 -11.29 18.79
N ASP A 22 13.23 -10.38 19.67
CA ASP A 22 12.30 -9.71 20.57
C ASP A 22 11.13 -9.30 19.68
N ALA A 23 9.94 -9.82 19.99
CA ALA A 23 8.72 -9.37 19.33
C ALA A 23 8.46 -7.95 19.87
N GLU A 24 9.30 -7.01 19.46
CA GLU A 24 9.16 -5.60 19.78
C GLU A 24 7.98 -5.11 18.97
N CYS A 25 6.85 -4.96 19.65
CA CYS A 25 5.65 -4.35 19.10
C CYS A 25 5.93 -2.92 18.61
N ILE A 26 5.07 -2.42 17.73
CA ILE A 26 5.12 -1.04 17.24
C ILE A 26 4.04 -0.22 17.94
N ASP A 27 4.44 0.85 18.62
CA ASP A 27 3.50 1.90 19.03
C ASP A 27 3.10 2.69 17.77
N VAL A 28 1.99 2.29 17.15
CA VAL A 28 1.56 2.82 15.84
C VAL A 28 1.20 4.30 15.93
N GLU A 29 0.58 4.73 17.04
CA GLU A 29 0.20 6.13 17.21
C GLU A 29 1.43 7.03 17.31
N LYS A 30 2.39 6.64 18.14
CA LYS A 30 3.64 7.40 18.34
C LYS A 30 4.51 7.44 17.08
N ASN A 31 4.52 6.37 16.28
CA ASN A 31 5.39 6.25 15.11
C ASN A 31 4.67 6.45 13.77
N ALA A 32 3.42 6.94 13.78
CA ALA A 32 2.57 7.00 12.61
C ALA A 32 3.22 7.69 11.40
N ASP A 33 3.92 8.82 11.62
CA ASP A 33 4.58 9.56 10.53
C ASP A 33 5.77 8.80 9.96
N GLU A 34 6.56 8.14 10.80
CA GLU A 34 7.68 7.33 10.34
C GLU A 34 7.21 6.09 9.58
N ILE A 35 6.15 5.41 10.08
CA ILE A 35 5.52 4.27 9.41
C ILE A 35 5.06 4.66 8.00
N ARG A 36 4.40 5.82 7.85
CA ARG A 36 3.97 6.34 6.54
C ARG A 36 5.14 6.65 5.60
N GLN A 37 6.32 6.94 6.15
CA GLN A 37 7.53 7.27 5.39
C GLN A 37 8.46 6.06 5.16
N CYS A 38 8.08 4.87 5.60
CA CYS A 38 8.91 3.68 5.37
C CYS A 38 9.05 3.32 3.90
N CYS A 39 8.03 3.64 3.11
CA CYS A 39 8.05 3.51 1.66
C CYS A 39 8.09 4.89 1.01
N ASP A 40 9.21 5.23 0.39
CA ASP A 40 9.43 6.47 -0.36
C ASP A 40 8.92 6.34 -1.80
N ILE A 41 7.60 6.17 -1.93
CA ILE A 41 6.90 6.24 -3.22
C ILE A 41 5.87 7.36 -3.12
N PRO A 42 5.92 8.38 -4.00
CA PRO A 42 5.01 9.51 -3.96
C PRO A 42 3.55 9.07 -3.94
N SER A 43 2.76 9.70 -3.08
CA SER A 43 1.32 9.48 -3.07
C SER A 43 0.70 10.01 -4.36
N PRO A 44 -0.31 9.32 -4.93
CA PRO A 44 -0.98 9.84 -6.11
C PRO A 44 -1.61 11.22 -5.94
N LEU A 45 -1.98 11.58 -4.70
CA LEU A 45 -2.56 12.89 -4.37
C LEU A 45 -1.52 14.04 -4.36
N GLU A 46 -0.23 13.72 -4.39
CA GLU A 46 0.88 14.68 -4.40
C GLU A 46 1.40 14.95 -5.81
N MET A 47 0.91 14.22 -6.81
CA MET A 47 1.33 14.38 -8.20
C MET A 47 0.73 15.66 -8.81
N GLU A 48 1.52 16.42 -9.56
CA GLU A 48 1.08 17.70 -10.17
C GLU A 48 -0.17 17.55 -11.05
N ASN A 49 -0.30 16.41 -11.72
CA ASN A 49 -1.39 16.12 -12.64
C ASN A 49 -2.76 15.97 -11.94
N ILE A 50 -2.82 15.81 -10.62
CA ILE A 50 -4.06 15.71 -9.85
C ILE A 50 -4.50 17.04 -9.22
N GLN A 51 -3.60 18.02 -9.23
CA GLN A 51 -3.76 19.29 -8.51
C GLN A 51 -4.96 20.10 -9.02
N THR A 52 -5.22 20.09 -10.33
CA THR A 52 -6.40 20.77 -10.91
C THR A 52 -7.72 20.21 -10.35
N CYS A 53 -7.84 18.89 -10.25
CA CYS A 53 -9.02 18.27 -9.66
C CYS A 53 -9.11 18.53 -8.15
N LYS A 54 -7.98 18.59 -7.44
CA LYS A 54 -7.94 18.99 -6.02
C LYS A 54 -8.48 20.40 -5.83
N GLU A 55 -7.95 21.38 -6.56
CA GLU A 55 -8.37 22.78 -6.47
C GLU A 55 -9.86 22.94 -6.77
N LYS A 56 -10.38 22.21 -7.76
CA LYS A 56 -11.80 22.21 -8.13
C LYS A 56 -12.74 21.84 -6.99
N TYR A 57 -12.36 20.87 -6.14
CA TYR A 57 -13.24 20.34 -5.09
C TYR A 57 -12.86 20.78 -3.67
N GLN A 58 -11.65 21.32 -3.46
CA GLN A 58 -11.13 21.67 -2.14
C GLN A 58 -11.99 22.69 -1.41
N GLU A 59 -12.51 23.71 -2.10
CA GLU A 59 -13.34 24.75 -1.49
C GLU A 59 -14.69 24.19 -0.99
N GLU A 60 -15.29 23.30 -1.78
CA GLU A 60 -16.63 22.77 -1.50
C GLU A 60 -16.60 21.57 -0.55
N LEU A 61 -15.61 20.69 -0.68
CA LEU A 61 -15.55 19.40 0.00
C LEU A 61 -14.40 19.31 1.02
N GLY A 62 -13.67 20.40 1.28
CA GLY A 62 -12.49 20.40 2.15
C GLY A 62 -12.72 19.82 3.55
N SER A 63 -13.93 19.93 4.09
CA SER A 63 -14.31 19.34 5.39
C SER A 63 -14.90 17.93 5.30
N ASP A 64 -15.24 17.45 4.10
CA ASP A 64 -15.78 16.12 3.82
C ASP A 64 -14.74 15.31 3.03
N VAL A 65 -13.73 14.84 3.77
CA VAL A 65 -12.55 14.15 3.21
C VAL A 65 -12.92 12.96 2.32
N PRO A 66 -13.85 12.05 2.70
CA PRO A 66 -14.24 10.94 1.83
C PRO A 66 -14.77 11.39 0.47
N ASN A 67 -15.68 12.37 0.44
CA ASN A 67 -16.22 12.89 -0.80
C ASN A 67 -15.18 13.69 -1.60
N LEU A 68 -14.32 14.46 -0.92
CA LEU A 68 -13.22 15.18 -1.56
C LEU A 68 -12.31 14.21 -2.32
N VAL A 69 -11.82 13.15 -1.65
CA VAL A 69 -10.91 12.17 -2.24
C VAL A 69 -11.56 11.45 -3.41
N ALA A 70 -12.80 10.96 -3.26
CA ALA A 70 -13.51 10.31 -4.36
C ALA A 70 -13.68 11.23 -5.57
N CYS A 71 -14.04 12.50 -5.35
CA CYS A 71 -14.19 13.47 -6.44
C CYS A 71 -12.88 13.85 -7.13
N ILE A 72 -11.77 13.93 -6.39
CA ILE A 72 -10.45 14.18 -6.97
C ILE A 72 -10.07 13.04 -7.94
N PHE A 73 -10.19 11.79 -7.49
CA PHE A 73 -9.83 10.63 -8.32
C PHE A 73 -10.79 10.41 -9.49
N ASP A 74 -12.10 10.59 -9.30
CA ASP A 74 -13.08 10.50 -10.40
C ASP A 74 -12.79 11.55 -11.48
N CYS A 75 -12.58 12.81 -11.09
CA CYS A 75 -12.21 13.89 -11.99
C CYS A 75 -10.92 13.57 -12.78
N HIS A 76 -9.87 13.17 -12.07
CA HIS A 76 -8.58 12.92 -12.69
C HIS A 76 -8.61 11.73 -13.65
N ALA A 77 -9.27 10.64 -13.26
CA ALA A 77 -9.41 9.46 -14.11
C ALA A 77 -10.22 9.77 -15.39
N ARG A 78 -11.23 10.66 -15.31
CA ARG A 78 -11.98 11.13 -16.49
C ARG A 78 -11.13 12.02 -17.40
N GLU A 79 -10.35 12.95 -16.83
CA GLU A 79 -9.44 13.81 -17.61
C GLU A 79 -8.40 13.01 -18.39
N LEU A 80 -7.90 11.91 -17.80
CA LEU A 80 -6.98 10.98 -18.46
C LEU A 80 -7.66 10.01 -19.44
N GLY A 81 -9.00 9.98 -19.47
CA GLY A 81 -9.77 9.00 -20.25
C GLY A 81 -9.68 7.56 -19.72
N VAL A 82 -9.19 7.38 -18.48
CA VAL A 82 -9.17 6.07 -17.79
C VAL A 82 -10.57 5.66 -17.36
N LEU A 83 -11.39 6.61 -16.90
CA LEU A 83 -12.78 6.37 -16.51
C LEU A 83 -13.73 7.07 -17.48
N LYS A 84 -14.66 6.33 -18.07
CA LYS A 84 -15.69 6.85 -18.97
C LYS A 84 -16.96 7.27 -18.22
N ASP A 85 -17.85 7.97 -18.92
CA ASP A 85 -19.12 8.47 -18.36
C ASP A 85 -20.08 7.36 -17.91
N ASP A 86 -20.03 6.21 -18.57
CA ASP A 86 -20.79 5.00 -18.22
C ASP A 86 -20.11 4.14 -17.15
N LEU A 87 -19.07 4.68 -16.51
CA LEU A 87 -18.23 4.03 -15.50
C LEU A 87 -17.37 2.87 -16.04
N GLU A 88 -17.22 2.75 -17.36
CA GLU A 88 -16.25 1.80 -17.93
C GLU A 88 -14.80 2.26 -17.65
N ILE A 89 -13.95 1.33 -17.23
CA ILE A 89 -12.50 1.54 -17.13
C ILE A 89 -11.84 1.21 -18.47
N ASP A 90 -11.19 2.20 -19.07
CA ASP A 90 -10.32 2.00 -20.23
C ASP A 90 -8.97 1.44 -19.78
N GLU A 91 -8.80 0.13 -19.98
CA GLU A 91 -7.59 -0.58 -19.57
C GLU A 91 -6.34 -0.07 -20.29
N ALA A 92 -6.46 0.29 -21.57
CA ALA A 92 -5.32 0.76 -22.34
C ALA A 92 -4.83 2.11 -21.80
N LYS A 93 -5.76 3.02 -21.46
CA LYS A 93 -5.43 4.30 -20.83
C LYS A 93 -4.87 4.14 -19.43
N MET A 94 -5.40 3.20 -18.63
CA MET A 94 -4.84 2.88 -17.32
C MET A 94 -3.40 2.40 -17.45
N MET A 95 -3.13 1.47 -18.38
CA MET A 95 -1.78 0.95 -18.61
C MET A 95 -0.83 2.02 -19.16
N GLU A 96 -1.31 2.90 -20.05
CA GLU A 96 -0.55 4.05 -20.55
C GLU A 96 -0.13 4.95 -19.39
N TYR A 97 -1.05 5.25 -18.47
CA TYR A 97 -0.81 6.12 -17.33
C TYR A 97 0.22 5.54 -16.35
N VAL A 98 0.03 4.30 -15.88
CA VAL A 98 1.01 3.69 -14.94
C VAL A 98 2.38 3.46 -15.57
N SER A 99 2.45 3.40 -16.91
CA SER A 99 3.73 3.29 -17.63
C SER A 99 4.51 4.61 -17.70
N GLN A 100 3.92 5.73 -17.25
CA GLN A 100 4.59 7.03 -17.17
C GLN A 100 5.38 7.21 -15.86
N THR A 101 5.32 6.26 -14.93
CA THR A 101 6.13 6.29 -13.70
C THR A 101 7.63 6.38 -14.07
N PRO A 102 8.35 7.43 -13.62
CA PRO A 102 9.74 7.66 -14.05
C PRO A 102 10.73 6.62 -13.52
N ASP A 103 10.52 6.13 -12.29
CA ASP A 103 11.36 5.08 -11.72
C ASP A 103 11.00 3.73 -12.35
N GLU A 104 11.98 3.04 -12.95
CA GLU A 104 11.74 1.80 -13.70
C GLU A 104 11.31 0.62 -12.82
N ASP A 105 11.83 0.52 -11.58
CA ASP A 105 11.49 -0.56 -10.66
C ASP A 105 10.09 -0.34 -10.10
N VAL A 106 9.75 0.89 -9.71
CA VAL A 106 8.39 1.27 -9.29
C VAL A 106 7.41 1.11 -10.46
N LYS A 107 7.79 1.53 -11.68
CA LYS A 107 6.95 1.39 -12.88
C LYS A 107 6.61 -0.06 -13.15
N LYS A 108 7.59 -0.96 -13.07
CA LYS A 108 7.35 -2.39 -13.29
C LYS A 108 6.32 -2.93 -12.29
N LEU A 109 6.48 -2.59 -11.02
CA LEU A 109 5.55 -2.99 -9.96
C LEU A 109 4.16 -2.38 -10.16
N MET A 110 4.05 -1.09 -10.48
CA MET A 110 2.79 -0.41 -10.81
C MET A 110 2.07 -1.08 -12.00
N VAL A 111 2.80 -1.44 -13.05
CA VAL A 111 2.26 -2.14 -14.24
C VAL A 111 1.77 -3.54 -13.89
N GLU A 112 2.49 -4.28 -13.05
CA GLU A 112 2.08 -5.61 -12.59
C GLU A 112 0.85 -5.53 -11.69
N SER A 113 0.86 -4.64 -10.70
CA SER A 113 -0.28 -4.35 -9.81
C SER A 113 -1.52 -3.90 -10.58
N ALA A 114 -1.38 -3.01 -11.58
CA ALA A 114 -2.49 -2.58 -12.42
C ALA A 114 -3.14 -3.74 -13.17
N LYS A 115 -2.35 -4.66 -13.73
CA LYS A 115 -2.88 -5.86 -14.40
C LYS A 115 -3.65 -6.76 -13.43
N GLU A 116 -3.20 -6.88 -12.18
CA GLU A 116 -3.90 -7.66 -11.16
C GLU A 116 -5.22 -7.00 -10.75
N CYS A 117 -5.20 -5.70 -10.48
CA CYS A 117 -6.39 -4.92 -10.15
C CYS A 117 -7.42 -4.90 -11.29
N LEU A 118 -6.97 -4.88 -12.54
CA LEU A 118 -7.86 -5.00 -13.70
C LEU A 118 -8.58 -6.35 -13.77
N LYS A 119 -7.98 -7.44 -13.27
CA LYS A 119 -8.69 -8.73 -13.13
C LYS A 119 -9.79 -8.65 -12.08
N ALA A 120 -9.60 -7.85 -11.03
CA ALA A 120 -10.56 -7.63 -9.96
C ALA A 120 -11.57 -6.48 -10.24
N LYS A 121 -11.49 -5.81 -11.40
CA LYS A 121 -12.27 -4.59 -11.69
C LYS A 121 -13.78 -4.76 -11.52
N GLY A 122 -14.31 -5.94 -11.84
CA GLY A 122 -15.73 -6.25 -11.70
C GLY A 122 -16.17 -6.25 -10.23
N GLU A 123 -15.39 -6.88 -9.36
CA GLU A 123 -15.65 -6.90 -7.92
C GLU A 123 -15.50 -5.50 -7.31
N ILE A 124 -14.48 -4.75 -7.74
CA ILE A 124 -14.25 -3.36 -7.32
C ILE A 124 -15.43 -2.48 -7.74
N MET A 125 -15.95 -2.64 -8.97
CA MET A 125 -17.13 -1.94 -9.45
C MET A 125 -18.36 -2.24 -8.60
N GLU A 126 -18.63 -3.51 -8.28
CA GLU A 126 -19.79 -3.86 -7.45
C GLU A 126 -19.67 -3.24 -6.05
N LYS A 127 -18.48 -3.30 -5.42
CA LYS A 127 -18.24 -2.62 -4.14
C LYS A 127 -18.43 -1.11 -4.24
N ALA A 128 -17.95 -0.47 -5.31
CA ALA A 128 -18.08 0.96 -5.51
C ALA A 128 -19.55 1.42 -5.55
N LYS A 129 -20.46 0.60 -6.08
CA LYS A 129 -21.90 0.88 -6.12
C LYS A 129 -22.57 0.87 -4.75
N GLU A 130 -21.98 0.18 -3.78
CA GLU A 130 -22.51 0.13 -2.40
C GLU A 130 -22.30 1.46 -1.65
N HIS A 131 -21.41 2.31 -2.14
CA HIS A 131 -21.06 3.58 -1.54
C HIS A 131 -21.86 4.75 -2.14
N ALA A 132 -22.73 5.35 -1.34
CA ALA A 132 -23.43 6.59 -1.70
C ALA A 132 -22.51 7.80 -1.49
N MET A 133 -21.71 8.13 -2.51
CA MET A 133 -20.75 9.23 -2.52
C MET A 133 -21.17 10.30 -3.55
N LYS A 134 -20.67 11.53 -3.39
CA LYS A 134 -20.95 12.65 -4.31
C LYS A 134 -20.39 12.41 -5.71
N CYS A 135 -19.18 11.88 -5.80
CA CYS A 135 -18.59 11.37 -7.02
C CYS A 135 -18.39 9.86 -6.90
N HIS A 136 -18.43 9.14 -8.01
CA HIS A 136 -18.35 7.68 -7.97
C HIS A 136 -16.96 7.21 -7.49
N PRO A 137 -16.84 6.33 -6.48
CA PRO A 137 -15.55 6.01 -5.87
C PRO A 137 -14.70 5.02 -6.66
N LEU A 138 -15.18 4.51 -7.80
CA LEU A 138 -14.48 3.49 -8.60
C LEU A 138 -13.04 3.86 -8.94
N ALA A 139 -12.77 5.10 -9.37
CA ALA A 139 -11.41 5.53 -9.71
C ALA A 139 -10.48 5.49 -8.48
N PHE A 140 -10.99 5.92 -7.33
CA PHE A 140 -10.27 5.85 -6.07
C PHE A 140 -9.99 4.39 -5.68
N MET A 141 -10.99 3.52 -5.72
CA MET A 141 -10.81 2.11 -5.33
C MET A 141 -9.89 1.32 -6.27
N MET A 142 -9.93 1.62 -7.58
CA MET A 142 -8.96 1.06 -8.53
C MET A 142 -7.53 1.54 -8.21
N THR A 143 -7.37 2.82 -7.89
CA THR A 143 -6.05 3.39 -7.51
C THR A 143 -5.57 2.79 -6.19
N GLU A 144 -6.46 2.66 -5.20
CA GLU A 144 -6.17 2.03 -3.92
C GLU A 144 -5.70 0.59 -4.11
N CYS A 145 -6.36 -0.20 -4.96
CA CYS A 145 -5.94 -1.56 -5.27
C CYS A 145 -4.48 -1.60 -5.77
N ILE A 146 -4.14 -0.72 -6.72
CA ILE A 146 -2.79 -0.65 -7.30
C ILE A 146 -1.77 -0.25 -6.24
N MET A 147 -2.06 0.84 -5.52
CA MET A 147 -1.15 1.37 -4.51
C MET A 147 -0.96 0.40 -3.35
N HIS A 148 -2.01 -0.29 -2.91
CA HIS A 148 -1.90 -1.29 -1.85
C HIS A 148 -0.97 -2.44 -2.26
N ALA A 149 -1.09 -2.94 -3.48
CA ALA A 149 -0.17 -3.95 -4.01
C ALA A 149 1.26 -3.41 -4.09
N VAL A 150 1.46 -2.18 -4.57
CA VAL A 150 2.79 -1.54 -4.60
C VAL A 150 3.39 -1.40 -3.21
N TYR A 151 2.65 -0.86 -2.23
CA TYR A 151 3.13 -0.66 -0.87
C TYR A 151 3.45 -1.98 -0.16
N SER A 152 2.70 -3.05 -0.45
CA SER A 152 2.97 -4.38 0.12
C SER A 152 4.28 -5.01 -0.34
N GLU A 153 4.84 -4.52 -1.45
CA GLU A 153 6.08 -5.01 -2.07
C GLU A 153 7.20 -3.95 -2.01
N CYS A 154 6.96 -2.82 -1.37
CA CYS A 154 7.88 -1.68 -1.38
C CYS A 154 9.22 -1.98 -0.69
N ASP A 155 9.23 -2.88 0.30
CA ASP A 155 10.44 -3.31 1.00
C ASP A 155 11.43 -4.08 0.10
N LYS A 156 10.98 -4.47 -1.11
CA LYS A 156 11.76 -5.14 -2.15
C LYS A 156 12.25 -4.17 -3.23
N LEU A 157 11.74 -2.93 -3.26
CA LEU A 157 12.16 -1.92 -4.22
C LEU A 157 13.50 -1.30 -3.80
N PRO A 158 14.51 -1.24 -4.69
CA PRO A 158 15.80 -0.64 -4.37
C PRO A 158 15.66 0.84 -4.00
N ASN A 159 16.26 1.26 -2.88
CA ASN A 159 16.30 2.66 -2.42
C ASN A 159 14.94 3.31 -2.07
N HIS A 160 13.83 2.57 -2.09
CA HIS A 160 12.52 3.08 -1.69
C HIS A 160 12.13 2.69 -0.27
N TRP A 161 12.80 1.70 0.33
CA TRP A 161 12.59 1.37 1.74
C TRP A 161 13.53 2.16 2.64
N LYS A 162 12.96 2.89 3.60
CA LYS A 162 13.74 3.63 4.60
C LYS A 162 14.43 2.67 5.56
N ASP A 163 15.74 2.84 5.73
CA ASP A 163 16.51 2.08 6.73
C ASP A 163 16.36 2.75 8.11
N SER A 164 15.46 2.19 8.92
CA SER A 164 15.27 2.56 10.32
C SER A 164 14.78 1.37 11.14
N GLU A 165 14.85 1.47 12.47
CA GLU A 165 14.34 0.44 13.37
C GLU A 165 12.82 0.24 13.19
N ILE A 166 12.05 1.33 13.13
CA ILE A 166 10.60 1.28 12.94
C ILE A 166 10.26 0.64 11.58
N CYS A 167 10.93 1.05 10.50
CA CYS A 167 10.68 0.47 9.20
C CYS A 167 11.14 -0.99 9.12
N SER A 168 12.20 -1.38 9.82
CA SER A 168 12.56 -2.80 9.95
C SER A 168 11.47 -3.61 10.66
N LYS A 169 10.85 -3.05 11.73
CA LYS A 169 9.72 -3.69 12.42
C LYS A 169 8.49 -3.82 11.52
N VAL A 170 8.15 -2.77 10.77
CA VAL A 170 7.04 -2.80 9.80
C VAL A 170 7.29 -3.88 8.74
N LYS A 171 8.49 -3.89 8.14
CA LYS A 171 8.91 -4.89 7.15
C LYS A 171 8.80 -6.32 7.67
N ASN A 172 9.10 -6.53 8.94
CA ASN A 172 9.05 -7.84 9.58
C ASN A 172 7.66 -8.21 10.12
N GLY A 173 6.64 -7.35 9.94
CA GLY A 173 5.27 -7.62 10.36
C GLY A 173 5.07 -7.58 11.88
N ALA A 174 5.81 -6.72 12.59
CA ALA A 174 5.60 -6.54 14.02
C ALA A 174 4.18 -6.07 14.34
N GLU A 175 3.56 -6.64 15.37
CA GLU A 175 2.21 -6.29 15.79
C GLU A 175 2.16 -4.93 16.50
N PRO A 176 1.01 -4.21 16.48
CA PRO A 176 0.81 -3.03 17.29
C PRO A 176 0.98 -3.36 18.79
N CYS A 177 1.55 -2.43 19.56
CA CYS A 177 1.55 -2.56 21.02
C CYS A 177 0.11 -2.50 21.56
N GLU A 178 -0.15 -3.25 22.64
CA GLU A 178 -1.41 -3.19 23.40
C GLU A 178 -1.61 -1.86 24.15
#